data_AF-B5IP59-F1
#
_entry.id   AF-B5IP59-F1
#
_cell.length_a   1.000
_cell.length_b   1.000
_cell.length_c   1.000
_cell.angle_alpha   90.00
_cell.angle_beta   90.00
_cell.angle_gamma   90.00
#
_symmetry.space_group_name_H-M   'P 1'
#
loop_
_entity.id
_entity.type
_entity.pdbx_description
1 polymer ?
#
loop_
_entity_poly.entity_id
_entity_poly.type
_entity_poly.pdbx_seq_one_letter_code
_entity_poly.pdbx_strand_id
1 'polypeptide(L)' 'MSPLFSCAGCGVQIERSLRLYMQQKGRVFCSTCIDRQEAERQDPGPHPGPQEPPSADADARHPSG' A
#
# COMPACT_ATOMS: atom_id res chain seq x y z
N MET A 1 32.38 -0.21 6.04
CA MET A 1 31.50 -0.93 5.10
C MET A 1 30.23 -1.29 5.83
N SER A 2 29.07 -0.93 5.28
CA SER A 2 27.77 -1.35 5.82
C SER A 2 27.52 -2.82 5.47
N PRO A 3 26.92 -3.63 6.37
CA PRO A 3 26.60 -5.02 6.05
C PRO A 3 25.47 -5.12 5.01
N LEU A 4 25.58 -6.13 4.15
CA LEU A 4 24.53 -6.54 3.22
C LEU A 4 23.74 -7.71 3.82
N PHE A 5 22.42 -7.65 3.72
CA PHE A 5 21.52 -8.70 4.18
C PHE A 5 20.65 -9.19 3.01
N SER A 6 20.21 -10.44 3.06
CA SER A 6 19.25 -10.96 2.08
C SER A 6 17.82 -10.59 2.48
N CYS A 7 17.04 -10.06 1.54
CA CYS A 7 15.63 -9.79 1.73
C CYS A 7 14.86 -11.09 2.00
N ALA A 8 14.06 -11.12 3.06
CA ALA A 8 13.24 -12.29 3.42
C ALA A 8 12.08 -12.56 2.44
N GLY A 9 11.72 -11.59 1.60
CA GLY A 9 10.64 -11.72 0.61
C GLY A 9 11.11 -12.14 -0.79
N CYS A 10 12.26 -11.65 -1.24
CA CYS A 10 12.73 -11.84 -2.63
C CYS A 10 14.22 -12.20 -2.77
N GLY A 11 14.96 -12.30 -1.67
CA GLY A 11 16.38 -12.70 -1.69
C GLY A 11 17.38 -11.65 -2.17
N VAL A 12 16.94 -10.48 -2.65
CA VAL A 12 17.86 -9.41 -3.06
C VAL A 12 18.74 -8.94 -1.91
N GLN A 13 19.98 -8.57 -2.21
CA GLN A 13 20.89 -7.98 -1.23
C GLN A 13 20.50 -6.52 -0.94
N ILE A 14 20.42 -6.17 0.34
CA ILE A 14 20.04 -4.84 0.82
C ILE A 14 21.04 -4.35 1.85
N GLU A 15 21.48 -3.11 1.67
CA GLU A 15 22.32 -2.40 2.64
C GLU A 15 21.44 -1.86 3.78
N ARG A 16 21.70 -2.33 5.02
CA ARG A 16 21.00 -1.88 6.23
C ARG A 16 21.93 -1.84 7.43
N SER A 17 21.50 -1.15 8.48
CA SER A 17 22.25 -1.14 9.74
C SER A 17 22.07 -2.46 10.50
N LEU A 18 23.13 -2.90 11.18
CA LEU A 18 23.08 -4.07 12.07
C LEU A 18 22.02 -3.88 13.18
N ARG A 19 21.83 -2.63 13.63
CA ARG A 19 20.80 -2.27 14.61
C ARG A 19 19.39 -2.62 14.12
N LEU A 20 19.05 -2.26 12.88
CA LEU A 20 17.76 -2.59 12.28
C LEU A 20 17.60 -4.11 12.14
N TYR A 21 18.65 -4.80 11.69
CA TYR A 21 18.65 -6.27 11.57
C TYR A 21 18.33 -6.95 12.91
N MET A 22 18.95 -6.48 14.01
CA MET A 22 18.66 -6.98 15.35
C MET A 22 17.23 -6.67 15.80
N GLN A 23 16.74 -5.45 15.55
CA GLN A 23 15.36 -5.05 15.88
C GLN A 23 14.31 -5.90 15.16
N GLN A 24 14.58 -6.29 13.91
CA GLN A 24 13.70 -7.15 13.13
C GLN A 24 13.99 -8.65 13.32
N LYS A 25 14.70 -9.04 14.39
CA LYS A 25 14.99 -10.44 14.74
C LYS A 25 15.61 -11.24 13.59
N GLY A 26 16.49 -10.59 12.83
CA GLY A 26 17.21 -11.19 11.71
C GLY A 26 16.41 -11.33 10.42
N ARG A 27 15.21 -10.76 10.32
CA ARG A 27 14.42 -10.72 9.07
C ARG A 27 14.30 -9.30 8.57
N VAL A 28 14.87 -9.01 7.41
CA VAL A 28 14.77 -7.69 6.79
C VAL A 28 14.12 -7.80 5.42
N PHE A 29 13.36 -6.78 5.04
CA PHE A 29 12.68 -6.70 3.75
C PHE A 29 13.23 -5.51 2.96
N CYS A 30 13.29 -5.65 1.63
CA CYS A 30 13.51 -4.51 0.76
C CYS A 30 12.26 -3.62 0.75
N SER A 31 12.38 -2.37 0.32
CA SER A 31 11.25 -1.43 0.24
C SER A 31 10.07 -2.04 -0.52
N THR A 32 10.32 -2.63 -1.70
CA THR A 32 9.27 -3.26 -2.52
C THR A 32 8.49 -4.35 -1.79
N CYS A 33 9.16 -5.19 -1.00
CA CYS A 33 8.47 -6.23 -0.23
C CYS A 33 7.70 -5.65 0.97
N ILE A 34 8.18 -4.55 1.56
CA ILE A 34 7.45 -3.83 2.62
C ILE A 34 6.19 -3.22 2.02
N ASP A 35 6.31 -2.48 0.92
CA ASP A 35 5.17 -1.83 0.24
C ASP A 35 4.09 -2.86 -0.13
N ARG A 36 4.50 -4.04 -0.63
CA ARG A 36 3.56 -5.13 -0.94
C ARG A 36 2.87 -5.68 0.30
N GLN A 37 3.59 -5.86 1.40
CA GLN A 37 3.03 -6.33 2.66
C GLN A 37 2.06 -5.30 3.28
N GLU A 38 2.36 -4.01 3.14
CA GLU A 38 1.48 -2.94 3.59
C GLU A 38 0.20 -2.88 2.76
N ALA A 39 0.30 -3.02 1.43
CA ALA A 39 -0.86 -3.11 0.55
C ALA A 39 -1.76 -4.31 0.87
N GLU A 40 -1.17 -5.49 1.15
CA GLU A 40 -1.91 -6.69 1.58
C GLU A 40 -2.59 -6.50 2.96
N ARG A 41 -2.02 -5.68 3.85
CA ARG A 41 -2.60 -5.38 5.16
C ARG A 41 -3.69 -4.31 5.11
N GLN A 42 -3.67 -3.47 4.07
CA GLN A 42 -4.66 -2.41 3.84
C GLN A 42 -5.86 -2.87 3.01
N ASP A 43 -6.00 -4.17 2.70
CA ASP A 43 -7.22 -4.75 2.16
C ASP A 43 -8.04 -5.44 3.27
N PRO A 44 -8.90 -4.70 4.02
CA PRO A 44 -10.05 -5.29 4.66
C PRO A 44 -11.21 -5.37 3.66
N GLY A 45 -11.06 -6.19 2.60
CA GLY A 45 -12.14 -6.46 1.64
C GLY A 45 -12.45 -5.31 0.67
N PRO A 46 -13.33 -5.57 -0.32
CA PRO A 46 -13.57 -4.63 -1.41
C PRO A 46 -14.26 -3.38 -0.87
N HIS A 47 -13.49 -2.30 -0.71
CA HIS A 47 -14.04 -0.97 -0.61
C HIS A 47 -14.60 -0.59 -1.99
N PRO A 48 -15.90 -0.28 -2.13
CA PRO A 48 -16.34 0.42 -3.32
C PRO A 48 -15.60 1.76 -3.34
N GLY A 49 -14.99 2.09 -4.48
CA GLY A 49 -14.28 3.36 -4.70
C GLY A 49 -15.15 4.58 -4.38
N PRO A 50 -14.56 5.79 -4.38
CA PRO A 50 -15.26 7.01 -4.00
C PRO A 50 -16.57 7.11 -4.78
N GLN A 51 -17.69 7.06 -4.07
CA GLN A 51 -19.01 7.26 -4.65
C GLN A 51 -19.04 8.69 -5.19
N GLU A 52 -18.99 8.81 -6.51
CA GLU A 52 -19.29 10.04 -7.22
C GLU A 52 -20.66 10.52 -6.70
N PRO A 53 -20.77 11.75 -6.14
CA PRO A 53 -22.05 12.23 -5.65
C PRO A 53 -23.04 12.23 -6.83
N PRO A 54 -24.32 11.85 -6.62
CA PRO A 54 -25.29 11.90 -7.69
C PRO A 54 -25.40 13.35 -8.16
N SER A 55 -24.94 13.59 -9.38
CA SER A 55 -25.16 14.81 -10.15
C SER A 55 -26.66 15.10 -10.11
N ALA A 56 -27.07 16.04 -9.26
CA ALA A 56 -28.43 16.52 -9.18
C ALA A 56 -28.73 17.34 -10.45
N ASP A 57 -28.98 16.65 -11.57
CA ASP A 57 -29.69 17.24 -12.71
C ASP A 57 -31.17 17.22 -12.36
N ALA A 58 -31.59 18.23 -11.60
CA ALA A 58 -32.99 18.47 -11.29
C ALA A 58 -33.69 19.05 -12.53
N ASP A 59 -34.24 18.13 -13.34
CA ASP A 59 -35.47 18.23 -14.13
C ASP A 59 -36.03 19.66 -14.30
N ALA A 60 -35.47 20.40 -15.26
CA ALA A 60 -36.12 21.59 -15.81
C ALA A 60 -37.21 21.15 -16.80
N ARG A 61 -38.36 20.66 -16.30
CA ARG A 61 -39.54 20.41 -17.14
C ARG A 61 -40.51 21.59 -17.06
N HIS A 62 -40.42 22.45 -18.08
CA HIS A 62 -41.41 23.48 -18.42
C HIS A 62 -42.84 22.91 -18.45
N PRO A 63 -43.84 23.64 -17.93
CA PRO A 63 -45.19 23.54 -18.44
C PRO A 63 -45.43 24.62 -19.50
N SER A 64 -45.84 24.21 -20.70
CA SER A 64 -46.55 25.06 -21.64
C SER A 64 -47.78 24.29 -22.08
N GLY A 65 -48.93 24.68 -21.52
CA GLY A 65 -50.27 24.20 -21.83
C GLY A 65 -51.25 25.29 -21.47
#